data_AF-A0A6A4MRV5-F1
#
_entry.id   AF-A0A6A4MRV5-F1
#
_cell.length_a   1.000
_cell.length_b   1.000
_cell.length_c   1.000
_cell.angle_alpha   90.00
_cell.angle_beta   90.00
_cell.angle_gamma   90.00
#
_symmetry.space_group_name_H-M   'P 1'
#
loop_
_entity.id
_entity.type
_entity.pdbx_description
1 polymer ?
#
loop_
_entity_poly.entity_id
_entity_poly.type
_entity_poly.pdbx_seq_one_letter_code
_entity_poly.pdbx_strand_id
1 'polypeptide(L)'
;MPYLVRENLSISNIADAADILQNGTVSITHILSVLSSASISFFSDWRNGLTIPSKEIKKLYAGDAADGGAKTALSPEKLLYSLEYAGNDLKIVRMAVPIRDTENEDLLDYLEVCIDFIDRSRKEGSVLVHCFAGVSRRY
;
A
#
# COMPACT_ATOMS: atom_id res chain seq x y z
N MET A 1 0.86 -9.25 -14.98
CA MET A 1 -0.45 -8.62 -15.24
C MET A 1 -1.32 -8.80 -14.00
N PRO A 2 -1.83 -7.71 -13.42
CA PRO A 2 -2.71 -7.77 -12.25
C PRO A 2 -3.92 -8.67 -12.46
N TYR A 3 -4.27 -9.43 -11.43
CA TYR A 3 -5.45 -10.27 -11.40
C TYR A 3 -6.66 -9.46 -10.91
N LEU A 4 -7.69 -9.32 -11.74
CA LEU A 4 -8.92 -8.63 -11.37
C LEU A 4 -9.73 -9.51 -10.40
N VAL A 5 -9.89 -9.05 -9.17
CA VAL A 5 -10.64 -9.78 -8.13
C VAL A 5 -12.12 -9.40 -8.19
N ARG A 6 -12.39 -8.11 -8.33
CA ARG A 6 -13.72 -7.49 -8.42
C ARG A 6 -13.63 -6.23 -9.24
N GLU A 7 -14.79 -5.64 -9.58
CA GLU A 7 -14.83 -4.32 -10.20
C GLU A 7 -13.98 -3.31 -9.43
N ASN A 8 -13.09 -2.64 -10.16
CA ASN A 8 -12.15 -1.64 -9.67
C ASN A 8 -11.14 -2.14 -8.62
N LEU A 9 -10.96 -3.46 -8.47
CA LEU A 9 -10.05 -4.07 -7.51
C LEU A 9 -9.22 -5.18 -8.16
N SER A 10 -7.92 -4.92 -8.26
CA SER A 10 -6.94 -5.87 -8.79
C SER A 10 -5.89 -6.22 -7.74
N ILE A 11 -5.35 -7.44 -7.79
CA ILE A 11 -4.22 -7.89 -6.98
C ILE A 11 -3.01 -8.18 -7.87
N SER A 12 -1.80 -7.81 -7.44
CA SER A 12 -0.57 -8.11 -8.17
C SER A 12 0.65 -8.30 -7.26
N ASN A 13 1.81 -8.47 -7.89
CA ASN A 13 3.12 -8.47 -7.24
C ASN A 13 3.83 -7.10 -7.37
N ILE A 14 5.03 -6.99 -6.79
CA ILE A 14 5.84 -5.77 -6.80
C ILE A 14 6.30 -5.36 -8.21
N ALA A 15 6.52 -6.31 -9.13
CA ALA A 15 6.97 -6.02 -10.49
C ALA A 15 5.87 -5.35 -11.32
N ASP A 16 4.65 -5.87 -11.23
CA ASP A 16 3.49 -5.24 -11.87
C ASP A 16 3.23 -3.84 -11.29
N ALA A 17 3.35 -3.67 -9.97
CA ALA A 17 3.17 -2.36 -9.33
C ALA A 17 4.26 -1.35 -9.74
N ALA A 18 5.52 -1.78 -9.84
CA ALA A 18 6.61 -0.94 -10.31
C ALA A 18 6.41 -0.48 -11.76
N ASP A 19 5.97 -1.39 -12.63
CA ASP A 19 5.66 -1.07 -14.03
C ASP A 19 4.55 -0.01 -14.13
N ILE A 20 3.48 -0.17 -13.33
CA ILE A 20 2.37 0.80 -13.28
C ILE A 20 2.82 2.16 -12.74
N LEU A 21 3.70 2.18 -11.74
CA LEU A 21 4.24 3.43 -11.18
C LEU A 21 5.19 4.14 -12.16
N GLN A 22 5.95 3.41 -12.98
CA GLN A 22 6.83 4.00 -13.99
C GLN A 22 6.07 4.45 -15.24
N ASN A 23 5.28 3.56 -15.81
CA ASN A 23 4.71 3.74 -17.14
C ASN A 23 3.29 4.31 -17.09
N GLY A 24 2.65 4.28 -15.92
CA GLY A 24 1.25 4.63 -15.75
C GLY A 24 0.33 3.57 -16.36
N THR A 25 -0.91 3.57 -15.91
CA THR A 25 -2.00 2.90 -16.64
C THR A 25 -3.22 3.79 -16.57
N VAL A 26 -4.08 3.74 -17.60
CA VAL A 26 -5.28 4.58 -17.65
C VAL A 26 -6.31 4.14 -16.60
N SER A 27 -6.27 2.88 -16.16
CA SER A 27 -7.27 2.31 -15.27
C SER A 27 -6.91 2.44 -13.79
N ILE A 28 -5.64 2.29 -13.39
CA ILE A 28 -5.24 2.29 -11.98
C ILE A 28 -4.96 3.72 -11.49
N THR A 29 -5.75 4.17 -10.52
CA THR A 29 -5.60 5.48 -9.88
C THR A 29 -5.05 5.38 -8.46
N HIS A 30 -5.23 4.22 -7.82
CA HIS A 30 -4.82 3.99 -6.43
C HIS A 30 -4.01 2.70 -6.30
N ILE A 31 -3.01 2.71 -5.43
CA ILE A 31 -2.19 1.54 -5.11
C ILE A 31 -2.12 1.34 -3.60
N LEU A 32 -2.44 0.13 -3.14
CA LEU A 32 -2.16 -0.33 -1.79
C LEU A 32 -0.94 -1.25 -1.82
N SER A 33 0.17 -0.80 -1.23
CA SER A 33 1.41 -1.56 -1.09
C SER A 33 1.52 -2.13 0.32
N VAL A 34 1.48 -3.45 0.44
CA VAL A 34 1.72 -4.18 1.69
C VAL A 34 3.12 -4.78 1.64
N LEU A 35 4.10 -4.05 2.17
CA LEU A 35 5.53 -4.38 2.09
C LEU A 35 6.18 -4.21 3.46
N SER A 36 7.39 -4.74 3.66
CA SER A 36 8.12 -4.60 4.93
C SER A 36 8.57 -3.17 5.25
N SER A 37 8.46 -2.25 4.27
CA SER A 37 8.76 -0.82 4.40
C SER A 37 7.70 0.02 3.71
N ALA A 38 7.36 1.15 4.33
CA ALA A 38 6.44 2.12 3.74
C ALA A 38 7.13 3.03 2.70
N SER A 39 8.47 3.09 2.68
CA SER A 39 9.22 3.99 1.80
C SER A 39 9.05 3.61 0.33
N ILE A 40 8.82 4.60 -0.55
CA ILE A 40 8.85 4.38 -2.00
C ILE A 40 10.23 3.90 -2.48
N SER A 41 11.31 4.27 -1.78
CA SER A 41 12.67 3.87 -2.12
C SER A 41 12.86 2.35 -2.05
N PHE A 42 11.94 1.62 -1.40
CA PHE A 42 11.93 0.15 -1.43
C PHE A 42 11.95 -0.40 -2.86
N PHE A 43 11.32 0.28 -3.83
CA PHE A 43 11.38 -0.12 -5.23
C PHE A 43 12.77 0.02 -5.83
N SER A 44 13.50 1.08 -5.47
CA SER A 44 14.89 1.30 -5.88
C SER A 44 15.83 0.27 -5.27
N ASP A 45 15.61 -0.09 -4.01
CA ASP A 45 16.38 -1.12 -3.30
C ASP A 45 16.12 -2.51 -3.89
N TRP A 46 14.87 -2.79 -4.26
CA TRP A 46 14.47 -4.06 -4.89
C TRP A 46 15.01 -4.21 -6.32
N ARG A 47 15.02 -3.13 -7.11
CA ARG A 47 15.49 -3.14 -8.50
C ARG A 47 16.38 -1.94 -8.79
N ASN A 48 17.68 -2.20 -8.92
CA ASN A 48 18.65 -1.18 -9.29
C ASN A 48 18.23 -0.41 -10.56
N GLY A 49 18.32 0.92 -10.50
CA GLY A 49 17.93 1.82 -11.59
C GLY A 49 16.43 2.16 -11.66
N LEU A 50 15.61 1.62 -10.74
CA LEU A 50 14.20 1.99 -10.59
C LEU A 50 14.07 3.21 -9.68
N THR A 51 13.77 4.38 -10.24
CA THR A 51 13.42 5.57 -9.46
C THR A 51 11.95 5.90 -9.70
N ILE A 52 11.17 5.97 -8.63
CA ILE A 52 9.76 6.33 -8.68
C ILE A 52 9.59 7.67 -7.97
N PRO A 53 9.19 8.73 -8.70
CA PRO A 53 8.85 10.00 -8.07
C PRO A 53 7.72 9.80 -7.06
N SER A 54 7.85 10.44 -5.90
CA SER A 54 6.78 10.47 -4.91
C SER A 54 6.72 11.82 -4.19
N LYS A 55 5.55 12.13 -3.65
CA LYS A 55 5.31 13.27 -2.78
C LYS A 55 4.43 12.82 -1.62
N GLU A 56 4.99 12.85 -0.42
CA GLU A 56 4.27 12.49 0.80
C GLU A 56 3.02 13.38 0.99
N ILE A 57 1.90 12.74 1.36
CA ILE A 57 0.64 13.39 1.71
C ILE A 57 0.47 13.37 3.24
N LYS A 58 0.56 12.18 3.84
CA LYS A 58 0.44 11.99 5.29
C LYS A 58 1.03 10.66 5.75
N LYS A 59 1.37 10.59 7.03
CA LYS A 59 1.67 9.36 7.75
C LYS A 59 0.72 9.23 8.92
N LEU A 60 0.28 8.02 9.22
CA LEU A 60 -0.55 7.73 10.39
C LEU A 60 0.20 6.77 11.31
N TYR A 61 0.33 7.13 12.58
CA TYR A 61 0.92 6.27 13.61
C TYR A 61 -0.18 5.67 14.49
N ALA A 62 0.11 4.54 15.14
CA ALA A 62 -0.84 3.84 15.99
C ALA A 62 -1.32 4.70 17.17
N GLY A 63 -0.45 5.55 17.71
CA GLY A 63 -0.81 6.51 18.76
C GLY A 63 -1.87 7.53 18.33
N ASP A 64 -1.86 7.93 17.05
CA ASP A 64 -2.82 8.90 16.49
C ASP A 64 -4.21 8.26 16.25
N ALA A 65 -4.27 6.93 16.15
CA ALA A 65 -5.51 6.19 15.96
C ALA A 65 -6.21 5.82 17.29
N ALA A 66 -5.50 5.89 18.41
CA ALA A 66 -5.97 5.43 19.72
C ALA A 66 -7.04 6.33 20.37
N ASP A 67 -7.24 7.56 19.88
CA ASP A 67 -8.28 8.48 20.38
C ASP A 67 -9.72 8.01 20.05
N GLY A 68 -9.85 6.98 19.20
CA GLY A 68 -11.12 6.36 18.78
C GLY A 68 -11.52 5.08 19.52
N GLY A 69 -10.80 4.66 20.56
CA GLY A 69 -11.19 3.51 21.40
C GLY A 69 -10.82 2.11 20.87
N ALA A 70 -10.12 2.02 19.73
CA ALA A 70 -9.52 0.77 19.26
C ALA A 70 -8.27 0.45 20.09
N LYS A 71 -8.31 -0.64 20.87
CA LYS A 71 -7.14 -1.15 21.59
C LYS A 71 -6.19 -1.80 20.57
N THR A 72 -5.37 -0.99 19.90
CA THR A 72 -4.27 -1.54 19.09
C THR A 72 -3.19 -2.09 20.01
N ALA A 73 -2.68 -3.28 19.70
CA ALA A 73 -1.54 -3.86 20.42
C ALA A 73 -0.21 -3.20 20.03
N LEU A 74 -0.23 -2.32 19.02
CA LEU A 74 0.94 -1.66 18.46
C LEU A 74 1.45 -0.54 19.38
N SER A 75 2.78 -0.36 19.38
CA SER A 75 3.38 0.78 20.06
C SER A 75 2.91 2.10 19.44
N PRO A 76 2.73 3.18 20.21
CA PRO A 76 2.25 4.47 19.69
C PRO A 76 3.07 5.02 18.51
N GLU A 77 4.37 4.72 18.50
CA GLU A 77 5.33 5.14 17.46
C GLU A 77 5.32 4.24 16.21
N LYS A 78 4.57 3.13 16.20
CA LYS A 78 4.48 2.25 15.04
C LYS A 78 3.69 2.95 13.93
N LEU A 79 4.31 3.06 12.76
CA LEU A 79 3.66 3.56 11.55
C LEU A 79 2.59 2.56 11.07
N LEU A 80 1.34 3.01 10.96
CA LEU A 80 0.24 2.24 10.39
C LEU A 80 0.29 2.27 8.86
N TYR A 81 0.40 3.46 8.28
CA TYR A 81 0.58 3.63 6.84
C TYR A 81 1.20 4.99 6.49
N SER A 82 1.79 5.05 5.29
CA SER A 82 2.20 6.28 4.61
C SER A 82 1.34 6.46 3.36
N LEU A 83 0.79 7.66 3.16
CA LEU A 83 0.03 8.04 1.97
C LEU A 83 0.86 9.03 1.16
N GLU A 84 0.98 8.80 -0.13
CA GLU A 84 1.77 9.62 -1.03
C GLU A 84 1.17 9.66 -2.43
N TYR A 85 1.44 10.74 -3.16
CA TYR A 85 1.31 10.74 -4.61
C TYR A 85 2.55 10.07 -5.18
N ALA A 86 2.38 9.18 -6.15
CA ALA A 86 3.46 8.40 -6.74
C ALA A 86 3.34 8.31 -8.27
N GLY A 87 4.44 7.92 -8.88
CA GLY A 87 4.57 7.75 -10.32
C GLY A 87 5.03 9.02 -11.04
N ASN A 88 5.34 8.89 -12.33
CA ASN A 88 5.99 9.95 -13.11
C ASN A 88 5.21 11.27 -13.15
N ASP A 89 3.89 11.23 -13.08
CA ASP A 89 3.02 12.40 -13.07
C ASP A 89 2.43 12.72 -11.69
N LEU A 90 2.83 11.98 -10.65
CA LEU A 90 2.31 12.10 -9.27
C LEU A 90 0.78 12.02 -9.20
N LYS A 91 0.12 11.30 -10.13
CA LYS A 91 -1.33 11.14 -10.12
C LYS A 91 -1.82 9.91 -9.37
N ILE A 92 -0.96 8.93 -9.15
CA ILE A 92 -1.34 7.70 -8.45
C ILE A 92 -1.30 7.98 -6.95
N VAL A 93 -2.39 7.70 -6.25
CA VAL A 93 -2.40 7.74 -4.79
C VAL A 93 -1.95 6.38 -4.27
N ARG A 94 -0.78 6.34 -3.62
CA ARG A 94 -0.24 5.12 -3.00
C ARG A 94 -0.38 5.17 -1.49
N MET A 95 -1.00 4.15 -0.92
CA MET A 95 -0.93 3.86 0.50
C MET A 95 0.06 2.72 0.73
N ALA A 96 1.08 2.96 1.54
CA ALA A 96 2.11 2.00 1.88
C ALA A 96 1.97 1.58 3.35
N VAL A 97 1.72 0.30 3.57
CA VAL A 97 1.49 -0.30 4.88
C VAL A 97 2.72 -1.15 5.22
N PRO A 98 3.55 -0.74 6.20
CA PRO A 98 4.81 -1.41 6.53
C PRO A 98 4.55 -2.67 7.38
N ILE A 99 4.17 -3.77 6.73
CA ILE A 99 3.98 -5.08 7.37
C ILE A 99 5.06 -6.05 6.93
N ARG A 100 5.77 -6.63 7.91
CA ARG A 100 6.68 -7.74 7.70
C ARG A 100 5.88 -9.03 7.57
N ASP A 101 6.27 -9.86 6.62
CA ASP A 101 5.67 -11.18 6.46
C ASP A 101 6.29 -12.16 7.48
N THR A 102 5.96 -11.95 8.75
CA THR A 102 6.39 -12.79 9.88
C THR A 102 5.20 -13.12 10.78
N GLU A 103 5.30 -14.23 11.52
CA GLU A 103 4.25 -14.69 12.45
C GLU A 103 4.00 -13.71 13.60
N ASN A 104 4.97 -12.83 13.88
CA ASN A 104 4.90 -11.86 14.98
C ASN A 104 4.17 -10.55 14.61
N GLU A 105 3.82 -10.35 13.34
CA GLU A 105 3.04 -9.19 12.92
C GLU A 105 1.58 -9.57 12.66
N ASP A 106 0.69 -9.07 13.52
CA ASP A 106 -0.75 -9.22 13.39
C ASP A 106 -1.27 -8.37 12.23
N LEU A 107 -1.83 -9.02 11.23
CA LEU A 107 -2.44 -8.37 10.07
C LEU A 107 -3.72 -7.63 10.44
N LEU A 108 -4.40 -8.06 11.50
CA LEU A 108 -5.70 -7.52 11.91
C LEU A 108 -5.58 -6.06 12.36
N ASP A 109 -4.45 -5.68 12.97
CA ASP A 109 -4.16 -4.30 13.39
C ASP A 109 -4.14 -3.29 12.21
N TYR A 110 -3.93 -3.77 10.99
CA TYR A 110 -3.83 -2.94 9.78
C TYR A 110 -5.01 -3.14 8.83
N LEU A 111 -5.84 -4.15 9.07
CA LEU A 111 -6.86 -4.58 8.13
C LEU A 111 -7.94 -3.50 7.95
N GLU A 112 -8.36 -2.85 9.03
CA GLU A 112 -9.38 -1.80 9.00
C GLU A 112 -8.97 -0.62 8.11
N VAL A 113 -7.76 -0.08 8.31
CA VAL A 113 -7.26 1.02 7.48
C VAL A 113 -7.07 0.63 6.01
N CYS A 114 -6.73 -0.64 5.74
CA CYS A 114 -6.62 -1.17 4.39
C CYS A 114 -7.99 -1.29 3.70
N ILE A 115 -8.99 -1.81 4.40
CA ILE A 115 -10.37 -1.93 3.88
C ILE A 115 -10.93 -0.54 3.58
N ASP A 116 -10.79 0.40 4.51
CA ASP A 116 -11.27 1.78 4.34
C ASP A 116 -10.61 2.49 3.15
N PHE A 117 -9.34 2.22 2.90
CA PHE A 117 -8.65 2.74 1.72
C PHE A 117 -9.23 2.11 0.44
N ILE A 118 -9.30 0.78 0.37
CA ILE A 118 -9.84 0.05 -0.79
C ILE A 118 -11.26 0.53 -1.12
N ASP A 119 -12.14 0.62 -0.13
CA ASP A 119 -13.55 0.95 -0.35
C ASP A 119 -13.76 2.39 -0.83
N ARG A 120 -12.92 3.34 -0.38
CA ARG A 120 -12.94 4.71 -0.91
C ARG A 120 -12.34 4.78 -2.30
N SER A 121 -11.15 4.22 -2.48
CA SER A 121 -10.43 4.24 -3.76
C SER A 121 -11.24 3.60 -4.90
N ARG A 122 -12.00 2.53 -4.63
CA ARG A 122 -12.87 1.87 -5.63
C ARG A 122 -14.03 2.72 -6.11
N LYS A 123 -14.49 3.69 -5.30
CA LYS A 123 -15.55 4.64 -5.67
C LYS A 123 -15.02 5.80 -6.52
N GLU A 124 -13.74 6.12 -6.37
CA GLU A 124 -13.07 7.20 -7.08
C GLU A 124 -12.36 6.74 -8.36
N GLY A 125 -11.95 5.46 -8.42
CA GLY A 125 -11.34 4.85 -9.60
C GLY A 125 -10.99 3.38 -9.34
N SER A 126 -9.88 2.88 -9.91
CA SER A 126 -9.43 1.50 -9.68
C SER A 126 -8.28 1.45 -8.69
N VAL A 127 -8.34 0.46 -7.79
CA VAL A 127 -7.29 0.17 -6.83
C VAL A 127 -6.52 -1.10 -7.21
N LEU A 128 -5.20 -1.03 -7.10
CA LEU A 128 -4.30 -2.17 -7.18
C LEU A 128 -3.76 -2.49 -5.78
N VAL A 129 -3.99 -3.69 -5.30
CA VAL A 129 -3.40 -4.18 -4.06
C VAL A 129 -2.21 -5.08 -4.41
N HIS A 130 -1.05 -4.84 -3.82
CA HIS A 130 0.10 -5.71 -4.04
C HIS A 130 0.91 -5.92 -2.77
N CYS A 131 1.59 -7.05 -2.73
CA CYS A 131 2.69 -7.30 -1.81
C CYS A 131 3.97 -7.54 -2.60
N PHE A 132 4.95 -8.21 -2.01
CA PHE A 132 6.17 -8.59 -2.73
C PHE A 132 5.87 -9.63 -3.83
N ALA A 133 5.31 -10.79 -3.46
CA ALA A 133 5.06 -11.90 -4.40
C ALA A 133 3.68 -11.87 -5.08
N GLY A 134 2.75 -11.03 -4.61
CA GLY A 134 1.33 -11.09 -5.00
C GLY A 134 0.57 -12.28 -4.41
N VAL A 135 1.18 -12.95 -3.44
CA VAL A 135 0.62 -14.01 -2.59
C VAL A 135 1.15 -13.73 -1.18
N SER A 136 0.28 -13.66 -0.18
CA SER A 136 0.68 -13.66 1.23
C SER A 136 -0.15 -14.72 1.98
N ARG A 137 0.31 -15.04 3.20
CA ARG A 137 -0.11 -16.11 4.14
C ARG A 137 -1.44 -16.79 3.78
N ARG A 138 -1.40 -18.10 3.49
CA ARG A 138 -2.59 -18.96 3.52
C ARG A 138 -2.98 -19.14 5.00
N TYR A 139 -4.19 -18.73 5.37
CA TYR A 139 -4.80 -19.03 6.67
C TYR A 139 -4.89 -20.54 6.91
#